data_AF-A0A497RIT7-F1
#
_entry.id   AF-A0A497RIT7-F1
#
_cell.length_a   1.000
_cell.length_b   1.000
_cell.length_c   1.000
_cell.angle_alpha   90.00
_cell.angle_beta   90.00
_cell.angle_gamma   90.00
#
_symmetry.space_group_name_H-M   'P 1'
#
loop_
_entity.id
_entity.type
_entity.pdbx_description
1 polymer ?
#
loop_
_entity_poly.entity_id
_entity_poly.type
_entity_poly.pdbx_seq_one_letter_code
_entity_poly.pdbx_strand_id
1 'polypeptide(L)'
;MILYKKFGLNAREAAEVTADVVEIISKRLEDDRAVEYLKGRYSGSKLHFAILMIGRLTGMSLALQDFEKARMIVADFSRLIKILEERGRDELIRTLEREILEETYAEEEFKRGYV
;
A
#
# COMPACT_ATOMS: atom_id res chain seq x y z
N MET A 1 -4.51 -19.62 5.74
CA MET A 1 -5.27 -19.30 4.51
C MET A 1 -4.36 -18.58 3.53
N ILE A 2 -4.29 -19.02 2.26
CA ILE A 2 -3.34 -18.46 1.27
C ILE A 2 -3.96 -17.23 0.59
N LEU A 3 -3.24 -16.11 0.56
CA LEU A 3 -3.78 -14.79 0.17
C LEU A 3 -4.43 -14.77 -1.22
N TYR A 4 -3.77 -15.30 -2.25
CA TYR A 4 -4.29 -15.26 -3.62
C TYR A 4 -5.65 -15.98 -3.77
N LYS A 5 -5.91 -17.00 -2.93
CA LYS A 5 -7.19 -17.72 -2.94
C LYS A 5 -8.34 -16.83 -2.47
N LYS A 6 -8.10 -15.83 -1.61
CA LYS A 6 -9.13 -14.85 -1.19
C LYS A 6 -9.58 -13.95 -2.34
N PHE A 7 -8.76 -13.83 -3.38
CA PHE A 7 -9.06 -13.07 -4.59
C PHE A 7 -9.62 -13.96 -5.71
N GLY A 8 -9.89 -15.25 -5.43
CA GLY A 8 -10.37 -16.21 -6.43
C GLY A 8 -9.32 -16.60 -7.48
N LEU A 9 -8.05 -16.28 -7.24
CA LEU A 9 -6.97 -16.58 -8.18
C LEU A 9 -6.48 -18.02 -8.03
N ASN A 10 -5.95 -18.57 -9.11
CA ASN A 10 -5.14 -19.77 -9.07
C ASN A 10 -3.65 -19.45 -8.84
N ALA A 11 -2.84 -20.49 -8.61
CA ALA A 11 -1.42 -20.32 -8.30
C ALA A 11 -0.62 -19.68 -9.46
N ARG A 12 -0.98 -19.98 -10.71
CA ARG A 12 -0.31 -19.42 -11.88
C ARG A 12 -0.57 -17.92 -12.00
N GLU A 13 -1.82 -17.51 -11.83
CA GLU A 13 -2.22 -16.11 -11.85
C GLU A 13 -1.54 -15.30 -10.75
N ALA A 14 -1.43 -15.86 -9.54
CA ALA A 14 -0.71 -15.24 -8.45
C ALA A 14 0.78 -15.08 -8.76
N ALA A 15 1.40 -16.07 -9.41
CA ALA A 15 2.80 -16.04 -9.82
C ALA A 15 3.05 -14.98 -10.91
N GLU A 16 2.18 -14.86 -11.90
CA GLU A 16 2.25 -13.84 -12.95
C GLU A 16 2.24 -12.43 -12.35
N VAL A 17 1.27 -12.15 -11.49
CA VAL A 17 1.17 -10.85 -10.79
C VAL A 17 2.42 -10.58 -9.96
N THR A 18 2.90 -11.60 -9.23
CA THR A 18 4.10 -11.45 -8.39
C THR A 18 5.33 -11.14 -9.22
N ALA A 19 5.51 -11.80 -10.37
CA ALA A 19 6.62 -11.55 -11.27
C ALA A 19 6.60 -10.13 -11.83
N ASP A 20 5.44 -9.66 -12.29
CA ASP A 20 5.27 -8.28 -12.77
C ASP A 20 5.59 -7.26 -11.66
N VAL A 21 5.14 -7.49 -10.43
CA VAL A 21 5.45 -6.59 -9.30
C VAL A 21 6.94 -6.58 -8.96
N VAL A 22 7.61 -7.73 -8.98
CA VAL A 22 9.07 -7.80 -8.78
C VAL A 22 9.80 -7.01 -9.88
N GLU A 23 9.32 -7.08 -11.13
CA GLU A 23 9.88 -6.31 -12.23
C GLU A 23 9.71 -4.80 -12.02
N ILE A 24 8.53 -4.35 -11.58
CA ILE A 24 8.25 -2.95 -11.24
C ILE A 24 9.26 -2.43 -10.20
N ILE A 25 9.46 -3.18 -9.12
CA ILE A 25 10.36 -2.80 -8.01
C ILE A 25 11.81 -2.80 -8.48
N SER A 26 12.22 -3.82 -9.22
CA SER A 26 13.58 -3.92 -9.78
C SER A 26 13.91 -2.74 -10.69
N LYS A 27 12.93 -2.31 -11.51
CA LYS A 27 13.03 -1.16 -12.40
C LYS A 27 12.86 0.19 -11.70
N ARG A 28 12.50 0.21 -10.42
CA ARG A 28 12.21 1.42 -9.64
C ARG A 28 11.22 2.34 -10.36
N LEU A 29 10.15 1.77 -10.93
CA LEU A 29 9.12 2.60 -11.54
C LEU A 29 8.48 3.50 -10.47
N GLU A 30 8.22 4.75 -10.82
CA GLU A 30 7.44 5.66 -9.99
C GLU A 30 6.02 5.12 -9.79
N ASP A 31 5.42 5.45 -8.64
CA ASP A 31 4.13 4.89 -8.19
C ASP A 31 3.04 5.02 -9.27
N ASP A 32 2.89 6.20 -9.89
CA ASP A 32 1.90 6.44 -10.94
C ASP A 32 2.12 5.52 -12.15
N ARG A 33 3.38 5.34 -12.57
CA ARG A 33 3.73 4.48 -13.71
C ARG A 33 3.53 3.01 -13.39
N ALA A 34 3.84 2.61 -12.16
CA ALA A 34 3.61 1.25 -11.68
C ALA A 34 2.10 0.93 -11.66
N VAL A 35 1.28 1.86 -11.19
CA VAL A 35 -0.19 1.73 -11.18
C VAL A 35 -0.73 1.63 -12.61
N GLU A 36 -0.31 2.50 -13.52
CA GLU A 36 -0.76 2.45 -14.91
C GLU A 36 -0.31 1.16 -15.62
N TYR A 37 0.90 0.69 -15.37
CA TYR A 37 1.37 -0.60 -15.88
C TYR A 37 0.47 -1.76 -15.44
N LEU A 38 0.10 -1.80 -14.15
CA LEU A 38 -0.76 -2.85 -13.60
C LEU A 38 -2.19 -2.76 -14.14
N LYS A 39 -2.76 -1.56 -14.24
CA LYS A 39 -4.09 -1.34 -14.84
C LYS A 39 -4.15 -1.72 -16.31
N GLY A 40 -3.07 -1.51 -17.06
CA GLY A 40 -2.97 -1.91 -18.46
C GLY A 40 -2.92 -3.42 -18.68
N ARG A 41 -2.54 -4.20 -17.67
CA ARG A 41 -2.39 -5.67 -17.73
C ARG A 41 -3.52 -6.44 -17.05
N TYR A 42 -4.09 -5.88 -15.99
CA TYR A 42 -4.98 -6.61 -15.10
C TYR A 42 -6.27 -5.84 -14.85
N SER A 43 -7.34 -6.60 -14.61
CA SER A 43 -8.65 -6.08 -14.21
C SER A 43 -9.25 -6.92 -13.08
N GLY A 44 -10.29 -6.38 -12.43
CA GLY A 44 -11.02 -7.06 -11.37
C GLY A 44 -10.11 -7.58 -10.24
N SER A 45 -10.34 -8.82 -9.81
CA SER A 45 -9.62 -9.42 -8.68
C SER A 45 -8.11 -9.54 -8.92
N LYS A 46 -7.65 -9.74 -10.16
CA LYS A 46 -6.21 -9.76 -10.48
C LYS A 46 -5.58 -8.39 -10.25
N LEU A 47 -6.26 -7.31 -10.65
CA LEU A 47 -5.77 -5.95 -10.42
C LEU A 47 -5.72 -5.62 -8.92
N HIS A 48 -6.76 -5.94 -8.16
CA HIS A 48 -6.76 -5.74 -6.72
C HIS A 48 -5.64 -6.53 -6.03
N PHE A 49 -5.41 -7.78 -6.46
CA PHE A 49 -4.30 -8.57 -5.96
C PHE A 49 -2.95 -7.95 -6.33
N ALA A 50 -2.80 -7.41 -7.54
CA ALA A 50 -1.59 -6.73 -7.98
C ALA A 50 -1.29 -5.47 -7.18
N ILE A 51 -2.29 -4.63 -6.93
CA ILE A 51 -2.17 -3.42 -6.09
C ILE A 51 -1.77 -3.80 -4.66
N LEU A 52 -2.33 -4.87 -4.11
CA LEU A 52 -1.93 -5.37 -2.80
C LEU A 52 -0.48 -5.89 -2.80
N MET A 53 -0.09 -6.63 -3.84
CA MET A 53 1.26 -7.19 -3.95
C MET A 53 2.33 -6.13 -4.11
N ILE A 54 2.07 -5.06 -4.87
CA ILE A 54 3.01 -3.95 -5.01
C ILE A 54 3.23 -3.22 -3.68
N GLY A 55 2.17 -2.92 -2.92
CA GLY A 55 2.34 -2.31 -1.59
C GLY A 55 3.15 -3.20 -0.65
N ARG A 56 2.88 -4.51 -0.64
CA ARG A 56 3.61 -5.48 0.19
C ARG A 56 5.09 -5.57 -0.16
N LEU A 57 5.41 -5.78 -1.43
CA LEU A 57 6.79 -5.97 -1.86
C LEU A 57 7.59 -4.66 -1.82
N THR A 58 6.94 -3.52 -2.05
CA THR A 58 7.56 -2.20 -1.86
C THR A 58 7.88 -1.95 -0.39
N GLY A 59 6.94 -2.23 0.53
CA GLY A 59 7.20 -2.13 1.96
C GLY A 59 8.36 -3.02 2.43
N MET A 60 8.43 -4.26 1.91
CA MET A 60 9.57 -5.16 2.19
C MET A 60 10.89 -4.64 1.60
N SER A 61 10.87 -4.14 0.37
CA SER A 61 12.05 -3.56 -0.29
C SER A 61 12.57 -2.35 0.47
N LEU A 62 11.67 -1.45 0.89
CA LEU A 62 12.01 -0.30 1.73
C LEU A 62 12.60 -0.74 3.06
N ALA A 63 12.03 -1.77 3.70
CA ALA A 63 12.56 -2.28 4.96
C ALA A 63 13.99 -2.84 4.88
N LEU A 64 14.40 -3.33 3.69
CA LEU A 64 15.77 -3.79 3.46
C LEU A 64 16.74 -2.65 3.12
N GLN A 65 16.24 -1.53 2.58
CA GLN A 65 17.07 -0.44 2.07
C GLN A 65 17.18 0.75 3.04
N ASP A 66 16.15 0.99 3.85
CA ASP A 66 16.04 2.14 4.74
C ASP A 66 15.43 1.70 6.08
N PHE A 67 16.32 1.36 7.01
CA PHE A 67 15.93 0.87 8.33
C PHE A 67 15.21 1.93 9.17
N GLU A 68 15.54 3.20 9.01
CA GLU A 68 14.85 4.30 9.72
C GLU A 68 13.40 4.40 9.28
N LYS A 69 13.18 4.44 7.96
CA LYS A 69 11.84 4.50 7.39
C LYS A 69 11.01 3.27 7.77
N ALA A 70 11.63 2.10 7.82
CA ALA A 70 10.97 0.88 8.28
C ALA A 70 10.57 0.95 9.78
N ARG A 71 11.44 1.48 10.64
CA ARG A 71 11.12 1.69 12.06
C ARG A 71 9.95 2.66 12.23
N MET A 72 9.89 3.73 11.45
CA MET A 72 8.76 4.66 11.46
C MET A 72 7.45 3.96 11.09
N ILE A 73 7.45 3.16 10.01
CA ILE A 73 6.27 2.40 9.59
C ILE A 73 5.82 1.44 10.71
N VAL A 74 6.75 0.71 11.35
CA VAL A 74 6.43 -0.21 12.45
C VAL A 74 5.86 0.55 13.66
N ALA A 75 6.44 1.70 14.01
CA ALA A 75 5.98 2.51 15.13
C ALA A 75 4.55 3.02 14.89
N ASP A 76 4.26 3.49 13.67
CA ASP A 76 2.93 3.94 13.31
C ASP A 76 1.90 2.81 13.33
N PHE A 77 2.22 1.64 12.76
CA PHE A 77 1.35 0.47 12.88
C PHE A 77 1.12 0.04 14.33
N SER A 78 2.15 0.11 15.18
CA SER A 78 2.05 -0.21 16.60
C SER A 78 1.12 0.76 17.34
N ARG A 79 1.14 2.05 16.98
CA ARG A 79 0.19 3.05 17.48
C ARG A 79 -1.24 2.72 17.08
N LEU A 80 -1.48 2.34 15.82
CA LEU A 80 -2.81 1.96 15.34
C LEU A 80 -3.34 0.69 16.04
N ILE A 81 -2.49 -0.32 16.22
CA ILE A 81 -2.82 -1.54 16.98
C ILE A 81 -3.20 -1.19 18.41
N LYS A 82 -2.41 -0.33 19.07
CA LYS A 82 -2.69 0.12 20.43
C LYS A 82 -4.05 0.82 20.55
N ILE A 83 -4.40 1.68 19.59
CA ILE A 83 -5.74 2.31 19.56
C ILE A 83 -6.82 1.25 19.40
N LEU A 84 -6.63 0.27 18.51
CA LEU A 84 -7.58 -0.82 18.32
C LEU A 84 -7.80 -1.63 19.61
N GLU A 85 -6.71 -1.98 20.29
CA GLU A 85 -6.75 -2.80 21.51
C GLU A 85 -7.33 -2.05 22.71
N GLU A 86 -6.97 -0.77 22.88
CA GLU A 86 -7.37 0.01 24.06
C GLU A 86 -8.73 0.69 23.89
N ARG A 87 -9.09 1.09 22.67
CA ARG A 87 -10.24 1.97 22.39
C ARG A 87 -11.25 1.39 21.40
N GLY A 88 -10.91 0.28 20.76
CA GLY A 88 -11.79 -0.42 19.84
C GLY A 88 -11.81 0.18 18.43
N ARG A 89 -12.58 -0.48 17.56
CA ARG A 89 -12.58 -0.25 16.11
C ARG A 89 -13.10 1.14 15.73
N ASP A 90 -14.14 1.64 16.39
CA ASP A 90 -14.76 2.91 16.00
C ASP A 90 -13.83 4.10 16.26
N GLU A 91 -13.04 4.04 17.33
CA GLU A 91 -12.05 5.07 17.64
C GLU A 91 -10.85 5.03 16.70
N LEU A 92 -10.42 3.83 16.30
CA LEU A 92 -9.41 3.67 15.25
C LEU A 92 -9.90 4.31 13.93
N ILE A 93 -11.16 4.05 13.53
CA ILE A 93 -11.74 4.64 12.31
C ILE A 93 -11.73 6.16 12.37
N ARG A 94 -12.21 6.76 13.47
CA ARG A 94 -12.22 8.23 13.63
C ARG A 94 -10.82 8.84 13.59
N THR A 95 -9.84 8.14 14.18
CA THR A 95 -8.46 8.60 14.17
C THR A 95 -7.89 8.59 12.74
N LEU A 96 -8.07 7.48 12.01
CA LEU A 96 -7.61 7.36 10.63
C LEU A 96 -8.32 8.34 9.70
N GLU A 97 -9.63 8.54 9.86
CA GLU A 97 -10.40 9.50 9.07
C GLU A 97 -9.86 10.93 9.23
N ARG A 98 -9.57 11.34 10.47
CA ARG A 98 -8.96 12.66 10.74
C ARG A 98 -7.58 12.79 10.08
N GLU A 99 -6.72 11.80 10.23
CA GLU A 99 -5.37 11.81 9.66
C GLU A 99 -5.38 11.90 8.13
N ILE A 100 -6.25 11.14 7.46
CA ILE A 100 -6.42 11.18 6.00
C ILE A 100 -6.88 12.57 5.53
N LEU A 101 -7.84 13.18 6.24
CA LEU A 101 -8.33 14.51 5.91
C LEU A 101 -7.22 15.57 6.07
N GLU A 102 -6.45 15.50 7.15
CA GLU A 102 -5.33 16.42 7.40
C GLU A 102 -4.27 16.35 6.29
N GLU A 103 -3.89 15.15 5.84
CA GLU A 103 -2.97 14.96 4.71
C GLU A 103 -3.53 15.55 3.42
N THR A 104 -4.82 15.32 3.14
CA THR A 104 -5.49 15.81 1.93
C THR A 104 -5.52 17.34 1.90
N TYR A 105 -5.86 17.99 3.02
CA TYR A 105 -5.88 19.45 3.10
C TYR A 105 -4.48 20.06 2.96
N ALA A 106 -3.46 19.45 3.58
CA ALA A 106 -2.08 19.92 3.45
C ALA A 106 -1.58 19.87 1.99
N GLU A 107 -1.98 18.85 1.23
CA GLU A 107 -1.63 18.72 -0.18
C GLU A 107 -2.34 19.77 -1.06
N GLU A 108 -3.61 20.10 -0.76
CA GLU A 108 -4.37 21.13 -1.45
C GLU A 108 -3.84 22.55 -1.17
N GLU A 109 -3.48 22.85 0.08
CA GLU A 109 -2.86 24.13 0.45
C GLU A 109 -1.49 24.30 -0.20
N PHE A 110 -0.68 23.24 -0.25
CA PHE A 110 0.59 23.25 -0.96
C PHE A 110 0.37 23.56 -2.46
N LYS A 111 -0.62 22.96 -3.12
CA LYS A 111 -0.93 23.24 -4.53
C LYS A 111 -1.44 24.67 -4.77
N ARG A 112 -2.17 25.26 -3.82
CA ARG A 112 -2.67 26.64 -3.91
C ARG A 112 -1.61 27.71 -3.64
N GLY A 113 -0.59 27.41 -2.84
CA GLY A 113 0.52 28.34 -2.55
C GLY A 113 1.51 28.58 -3.70
N TYR A 114 1.40 27.82 -4.81
CA TYR A 114 2.21 27.96 -6.02
C TYR A 114 1.43 28.56 -7.22
N VAL A 115 0.25 29.16 -6.98
CA VAL A 115 -0.52 29.91 -7.99
C VAL A 115 -0.45 31.40 -7.73
#